data_AF-X1ABP3-F1
#
_entry.id   AF-X1ABP3-F1
#
_cell.length_a   1.000
_cell.length_b   1.000
_cell.length_c   1.000
_cell.angle_alpha   90.00
_cell.angle_beta   90.00
_cell.angle_gamma   90.00
#
_symmetry.space_group_name_H-M   'P 1'
#
loop_
_entity.id
_entity.type
_entity.pdbx_description
1 polymer ?
#
loop_
_entity_poly.entity_id
_entity_poly.type
_entity_poly.pdbx_seq_one_letter_code
_entity_poly.pdbx_strand_id
1 'polypeptide(L)'
;MVTGGAELKHAGYDAIIIEGKSEKPVYLWIKDGEVEIRDARHLWGKTVGECQKLIQEELGDEHIRVAQAGLAGENLVRYACVVNDLSHFAGRTGMGAVMGSKNLRAIAVRGHKKLEMADPEKVSSLAKWFRDNFKLIKRTAGLSEDGTALYLLAINVAGGLPTRNFQQSAFEGASKLSSEAIKSSILVKRRGCYACPVRCKPEVATGEPYNVNPIYGGPEYETLSSL
;
A
#
# COMPACT_ATOMS: atom_id res chain seq x y z
N MET A 1 -9.11 -6.99 -6.90
CA MET A 1 -9.12 -5.75 -6.09
C MET A 1 -8.58 -4.64 -6.96
N VAL A 2 -9.41 -3.62 -7.24
CA VAL A 2 -8.93 -2.36 -7.82
C VAL A 2 -8.15 -1.62 -6.73
N THR A 3 -7.09 -0.90 -7.06
CA THR A 3 -6.31 -0.10 -6.10
C THR A 3 -6.60 1.38 -6.34
N GLY A 4 -6.43 2.24 -5.34
CA GLY A 4 -6.80 3.66 -5.38
C GLY A 4 -6.46 4.42 -6.67
N GLY A 5 -5.25 4.23 -7.24
CA GLY A 5 -4.88 4.89 -8.50
C GLY A 5 -5.73 4.47 -9.72
N ALA A 6 -6.07 3.18 -9.82
CA ALA A 6 -6.95 2.70 -10.89
C ALA A 6 -8.39 3.16 -10.66
N GLU A 7 -8.85 3.16 -9.40
CA GLU A 7 -10.17 3.65 -9.01
C GLU A 7 -10.34 5.14 -9.36
N LEU A 8 -9.31 5.96 -9.16
CA LEU A 8 -9.30 7.38 -9.52
C LEU A 8 -9.43 7.60 -11.03
N LYS A 9 -8.71 6.82 -11.83
CA LYS A 9 -8.87 6.83 -13.29
C LYS A 9 -10.29 6.43 -13.71
N HIS A 10 -10.88 5.42 -13.08
CA HIS A 10 -12.28 5.02 -13.31
C HIS A 10 -13.29 6.05 -12.81
N ALA A 11 -12.94 6.92 -11.86
CA ALA A 11 -13.77 8.07 -11.49
C ALA A 11 -13.69 9.22 -12.51
N GLY A 12 -12.69 9.20 -13.40
CA GLY A 12 -12.49 10.17 -14.48
C GLY A 12 -11.43 11.22 -14.19
N TYR A 13 -10.50 10.95 -13.27
CA TYR A 13 -9.44 11.89 -12.89
C TYR A 13 -8.05 11.29 -13.11
N ASP A 14 -7.11 12.11 -13.57
CA ASP A 14 -5.70 11.75 -13.72
C ASP A 14 -4.88 12.05 -12.47
N ALA A 15 -5.23 13.15 -11.80
CA ALA A 15 -4.53 13.65 -10.63
C ALA A 15 -5.49 14.49 -9.77
N ILE A 16 -5.09 14.69 -8.52
CA ILE A 16 -5.75 15.58 -7.57
C ILE A 16 -4.66 16.50 -7.02
N ILE A 17 -4.91 17.81 -7.06
CA ILE A 17 -4.03 18.82 -6.46
C ILE A 17 -4.75 19.40 -5.25
N ILE A 18 -4.16 19.24 -4.06
CA ILE A 18 -4.72 19.76 -2.81
C ILE A 18 -3.94 20.99 -2.35
N GLU A 19 -4.55 22.14 -2.51
CA GLU A 19 -4.02 23.43 -2.09
C GLU A 19 -4.67 23.92 -0.79
N GLY A 20 -4.05 24.92 -0.15
CA GLY A 20 -4.53 25.47 1.11
C GLY A 20 -4.57 24.46 2.26
N LYS A 21 -5.43 24.75 3.23
CA LYS A 21 -5.69 23.98 4.46
C LYS A 21 -7.14 24.18 4.87
N SER A 22 -7.83 23.12 5.27
CA SER A 22 -9.18 23.21 5.83
C SER A 22 -9.15 23.70 7.28
N GLU A 23 -10.14 24.47 7.72
CA GLU A 23 -10.28 24.94 9.11
C GLU A 23 -10.48 23.80 10.11
N LYS A 24 -11.08 22.69 9.64
CA LYS A 24 -11.36 21.48 10.42
C LYS A 24 -10.94 20.22 9.65
N PRO A 25 -10.79 19.07 10.33
CA PRO A 25 -10.62 17.78 9.65
C PRO A 25 -11.69 17.52 8.59
N VAL A 26 -11.26 17.20 7.38
CA VAL A 26 -12.12 16.84 6.25
C VAL A 26 -11.60 15.62 5.51
N TYR A 27 -12.45 14.97 4.73
CA TYR A 27 -12.03 14.00 3.73
C TYR A 27 -12.63 14.37 2.36
N LEU A 28 -11.90 14.05 1.29
CA LEU A 28 -12.37 14.23 -0.08
C LEU A 28 -13.09 12.96 -0.51
N TRP A 29 -14.33 13.08 -0.99
CA TRP A 29 -15.10 12.00 -1.59
C TRP A 29 -15.22 12.22 -3.08
N ILE A 30 -14.88 11.19 -3.86
CA ILE A 30 -14.96 11.22 -5.32
C ILE A 30 -15.76 10.01 -5.80
N LYS A 31 -16.87 10.26 -6.50
CA LYS A 31 -17.68 9.21 -7.13
C LYS A 31 -18.02 9.58 -8.57
N ASP A 32 -17.50 8.81 -9.53
CA ASP A 32 -17.86 8.90 -10.95
C ASP A 32 -17.80 10.30 -11.59
N GLY A 33 -16.94 11.19 -11.06
CA GLY A 33 -16.79 12.56 -11.55
C GLY A 33 -17.33 13.61 -10.59
N GLU A 34 -18.16 13.21 -9.62
CA GLU A 34 -18.62 14.10 -8.56
C GLU A 34 -17.60 14.15 -7.43
N VAL A 35 -17.38 15.35 -6.88
CA VAL A 35 -16.36 15.61 -5.85
C VAL A 35 -16.98 16.40 -4.72
N GLU A 36 -16.81 15.91 -3.50
CA GLU A 36 -17.32 16.53 -2.27
C GLU A 36 -16.24 16.59 -1.19
N ILE A 37 -16.18 17.69 -0.45
CA ILE A 37 -15.39 17.78 0.78
C ILE A 37 -16.34 17.53 1.95
N ARG A 38 -16.07 16.48 2.72
CA ARG A 38 -16.92 16.03 3.83
C ARG A 38 -16.22 16.22 5.17
N ASP A 39 -17.00 16.41 6.22
CA ASP A 39 -16.49 16.51 7.59
C ASP A 39 -15.80 15.20 7.99
N ALA A 40 -14.63 15.29 8.63
CA ALA A 40 -13.87 14.11 9.08
C ALA A 40 -13.50 14.18 10.56
N ARG A 41 -14.19 14.99 11.37
CA ARG A 41 -13.87 15.11 12.81
C ARG A 41 -14.06 13.79 13.55
N HIS A 42 -15.01 12.96 13.12
CA HIS A 42 -15.22 11.61 13.65
C HIS A 42 -14.13 10.60 13.25
N LEU A 43 -13.39 10.89 12.18
CA LEU A 43 -12.31 10.06 11.65
C LEU A 43 -10.93 10.46 12.20
N TRP A 44 -10.80 11.71 12.67
CA TRP A 44 -9.54 12.22 13.23
C TRP A 44 -9.19 11.48 14.52
N GLY A 45 -7.92 11.11 14.69
CA GLY A 45 -7.47 10.30 15.81
C GLY A 45 -7.80 8.82 15.70
N LYS A 46 -8.36 8.36 14.58
CA LYS A 46 -8.61 6.92 14.32
C LYS A 46 -7.42 6.27 13.61
N THR A 47 -7.23 4.97 13.87
CA THR A 47 -6.27 4.19 13.09
C THR A 47 -6.70 4.11 11.62
N VAL A 48 -5.77 3.75 10.72
CA VAL A 48 -6.09 3.67 9.28
C VAL A 48 -7.14 2.61 8.97
N GLY A 49 -7.16 1.49 9.71
CA GLY A 49 -8.16 0.43 9.57
C GLY A 49 -9.56 0.90 9.97
N GLU A 50 -9.68 1.55 11.13
CA GLU A 50 -10.94 2.12 11.61
C GLU A 50 -11.47 3.21 10.68
N CYS A 51 -10.60 4.13 10.25
CA CYS A 51 -11.01 5.21 9.36
C CYS A 51 -11.53 4.70 8.01
N GLN A 52 -10.83 3.74 7.38
CA GLN A 52 -11.30 3.15 6.12
C GLN A 52 -12.65 2.46 6.31
N LYS A 53 -12.81 1.69 7.38
CA LYS A 53 -14.08 1.02 7.70
C LYS A 53 -15.22 2.03 7.87
N LEU A 54 -15.02 3.07 8.68
CA LEU A 54 -16.03 4.10 8.93
C LEU A 54 -16.43 4.85 7.65
N ILE A 55 -15.48 5.17 6.76
CA ILE A 55 -15.77 5.78 5.46
C ILE A 55 -16.63 4.85 4.60
N GLN A 56 -16.27 3.56 4.53
CA GLN A 56 -17.00 2.57 3.73
C GLN A 56 -18.42 2.33 4.27
N GLU A 57 -18.60 2.31 5.59
CA GLU A 57 -19.90 2.20 6.25
C GLU A 57 -20.76 3.45 6.02
N GLU A 58 -20.20 4.66 6.19
CA GLU A 58 -20.87 5.94 5.96
C GLU A 58 -21.37 6.07 4.51
N LEU A 59 -20.60 5.56 3.54
CA LEU A 59 -20.89 5.64 2.11
C LEU A 59 -21.62 4.39 1.56
N GLY A 60 -21.78 3.34 2.37
CA GLY A 60 -22.49 2.12 2.01
C GLY A 60 -21.82 1.27 0.92
N ASP A 61 -20.49 1.33 0.77
CA ASP A 61 -19.76 0.58 -0.27
C ASP A 61 -18.36 0.15 0.21
N GLU A 62 -18.15 -1.16 0.36
CA GLU A 62 -16.88 -1.78 0.77
C GLU A 62 -15.79 -1.75 -0.33
N HIS A 63 -16.14 -1.42 -1.56
CA HIS A 63 -15.21 -1.35 -2.69
C HIS A 63 -14.56 0.02 -2.84
N ILE A 64 -14.97 1.01 -2.06
CA ILE A 64 -14.33 2.33 -1.99
C ILE A 64 -12.87 2.17 -1.63
N ARG A 65 -12.01 2.85 -2.39
CA ARG A 65 -10.57 2.92 -2.14
C ARG A 65 -10.25 4.17 -1.36
N VAL A 66 -9.39 4.02 -0.36
CA VAL A 66 -9.07 5.10 0.57
C VAL A 66 -7.57 5.30 0.65
N ALA A 67 -7.13 6.49 0.27
CA ALA A 67 -5.79 7.01 0.56
C ALA A 67 -5.89 7.96 1.75
N GLN A 68 -5.09 7.75 2.79
CA GLN A 68 -5.31 8.41 4.09
C GLN A 68 -4.04 8.69 4.87
N ALA A 69 -4.09 9.77 5.65
CA ALA A 69 -3.10 10.04 6.70
C ALA A 69 -3.45 9.24 7.94
N GLY A 70 -2.48 8.54 8.54
CA GLY A 70 -2.66 7.94 9.86
C GLY A 70 -2.39 8.94 10.99
N LEU A 71 -2.43 8.47 12.24
CA LEU A 71 -2.08 9.25 13.44
C LEU A 71 -0.73 9.98 13.32
N ALA A 72 0.27 9.37 12.69
CA ALA A 72 1.56 10.00 12.46
C ALA A 72 1.45 11.23 11.54
N GLY A 73 0.57 11.19 10.54
CA GLY A 73 0.32 12.31 9.63
C GLY A 73 -0.44 13.43 10.31
N GLU A 74 -1.47 13.10 11.08
CA GLU A 74 -2.22 14.06 11.90
C GLU A 74 -1.31 14.80 12.90
N ASN A 75 -0.33 14.10 13.48
CA ASN A 75 0.67 14.65 14.40
C ASN A 75 1.94 15.19 13.73
N LEU A 76 1.94 15.34 12.39
CA LEU A 76 3.04 15.94 11.62
C LEU A 76 4.40 15.27 11.80
N VAL A 77 4.43 13.95 12.03
CA VAL A 77 5.68 13.17 12.06
C VAL A 77 6.36 13.29 10.70
N ARG A 78 7.61 13.75 10.67
CA ARG A 78 8.34 14.14 9.43
C ARG A 78 8.46 13.02 8.38
N TYR A 79 8.30 11.76 8.78
CA TYR A 79 8.34 10.59 7.91
C TYR A 79 6.98 9.87 7.83
N ALA A 80 5.88 10.53 8.19
CA ALA A 80 4.55 9.96 8.08
C ALA A 80 4.20 9.60 6.63
N CYS A 81 3.64 8.40 6.46
CA CYS A 81 3.20 7.86 5.18
C CYS A 81 1.78 8.31 4.83
N VAL A 82 1.45 8.29 3.54
CA VAL A 82 0.05 8.13 3.10
C VAL A 82 -0.21 6.64 2.89
N VAL A 83 -1.25 6.12 3.52
CA VAL A 83 -1.64 4.70 3.43
C VAL A 83 -2.82 4.57 2.48
N ASN A 84 -2.69 3.70 1.48
CA ASN A 84 -3.74 3.35 0.54
C ASN A 84 -4.17 1.89 0.74
N ASP A 85 -5.48 1.66 0.95
CA ASP A 85 -6.07 0.32 1.12
C ASP A 85 -5.31 -0.56 2.16
N LEU A 86 -4.88 0.07 3.26
CA LEU A 86 -4.20 -0.52 4.44
C LEU A 86 -2.85 -1.22 4.22
N SER A 87 -2.47 -1.51 2.98
CA SER A 87 -1.31 -2.35 2.64
C SER A 87 -0.41 -1.76 1.53
N HIS A 88 -0.76 -0.57 1.02
CA HIS A 88 0.06 0.18 0.07
C HIS A 88 0.46 1.52 0.69
N PHE A 89 1.73 1.91 0.53
CA PHE A 89 2.28 3.05 1.25
C PHE A 89 3.04 3.97 0.30
N ALA A 90 2.64 5.24 0.25
CA ALA A 90 3.53 6.32 -0.17
C ALA A 90 4.34 6.72 1.07
N GLY A 91 5.42 5.96 1.31
CA GLY A 91 5.97 5.80 2.66
C GLY A 91 7.17 6.68 3.03
N ARG A 92 7.68 7.51 2.11
CA ARG A 92 8.87 8.34 2.35
C ARG A 92 8.53 9.82 2.20
N THR A 93 9.49 10.67 2.57
CA THR A 93 9.47 12.13 2.41
C THR A 93 8.31 12.86 3.10
N GLY A 94 7.63 12.22 4.06
CA GLY A 94 6.67 12.89 4.95
C GLY A 94 5.35 13.30 4.30
N MET A 95 4.94 12.67 3.20
CA MET A 95 3.70 13.04 2.50
C MET A 95 2.44 12.89 3.38
N GLY A 96 2.46 11.98 4.36
CA GLY A 96 1.40 11.86 5.36
C GLY A 96 1.32 13.08 6.28
N ALA A 97 2.46 13.69 6.63
CA ALA A 97 2.50 14.92 7.42
C ALA A 97 2.04 16.12 6.59
N VAL A 98 2.38 16.18 5.31
CA VAL A 98 1.83 17.21 4.39
C VAL A 98 0.32 17.09 4.32
N MET A 99 -0.21 15.88 4.12
CA MET A 99 -1.65 15.61 4.09
C MET A 99 -2.34 16.01 5.41
N GLY A 100 -1.78 15.61 6.56
CA GLY A 100 -2.28 15.99 7.88
C GLY A 100 -2.22 17.49 8.16
N SER A 101 -1.17 18.19 7.71
CA SER A 101 -1.03 19.65 7.89
C SER A 101 -2.15 20.46 7.25
N LYS A 102 -2.79 19.89 6.23
CA LYS A 102 -3.93 20.48 5.51
C LYS A 102 -5.28 20.16 6.14
N ASN A 103 -5.28 19.45 7.28
CA ASN A 103 -6.48 18.87 7.90
C ASN A 103 -7.23 17.91 6.96
N LEU A 104 -6.53 17.29 6.00
CA LEU A 104 -7.12 16.30 5.09
C LEU A 104 -6.87 14.90 5.65
N ARG A 105 -7.92 14.25 6.15
CA ARG A 105 -7.82 12.92 6.76
C ARG A 105 -7.70 11.81 5.74
N ALA A 106 -8.46 11.91 4.65
CA ALA A 106 -8.53 10.89 3.62
C ALA A 106 -8.98 11.45 2.27
N ILE A 107 -8.70 10.69 1.21
CA ILE A 107 -9.30 10.78 -0.11
C ILE A 107 -9.93 9.41 -0.38
N ALA A 108 -11.25 9.39 -0.45
CA ALA A 108 -12.07 8.23 -0.73
C ALA A 108 -12.56 8.31 -2.19
N VAL A 109 -12.44 7.20 -2.92
CA VAL A 109 -12.71 7.17 -4.37
C VAL A 109 -13.51 5.94 -4.74
N ARG A 110 -14.49 6.14 -5.61
CA ARG A 110 -15.23 5.08 -6.31
C ARG A 110 -15.46 5.45 -7.77
N GLY A 111 -15.09 4.55 -8.68
CA GLY A 111 -15.17 4.80 -10.11
C GLY A 111 -15.71 3.60 -10.89
N HIS A 112 -16.52 3.90 -11.90
CA HIS A 112 -17.16 2.91 -12.76
C HIS A 112 -16.97 3.19 -14.26
N LYS A 113 -16.37 4.33 -14.62
CA LYS A 113 -16.21 4.69 -16.03
C LYS A 113 -15.31 3.70 -16.73
N LYS A 114 -15.73 3.28 -17.93
CA LYS A 114 -14.87 2.50 -18.81
C LYS A 114 -13.74 3.39 -19.30
N LEU A 115 -12.50 2.87 -19.23
CA LEU A 115 -11.35 3.59 -19.76
C LEU A 115 -11.31 3.45 -21.28
N GLU A 116 -11.06 4.56 -21.96
CA GLU A 116 -10.80 4.56 -23.39
C GLU A 116 -9.33 4.22 -23.66
N MET A 117 -9.11 3.41 -24.68
CA MET A 117 -7.78 3.01 -25.13
C MET A 117 -7.71 3.23 -26.64
N ALA A 118 -6.58 3.76 -27.12
CA ALA A 118 -6.37 3.95 -28.55
C ALA A 118 -6.41 2.63 -29.33
N ASP A 119 -5.94 1.53 -28.73
CA ASP A 119 -5.95 0.19 -29.30
C ASP A 119 -6.24 -0.85 -28.20
N PRO A 120 -7.54 -1.12 -27.91
CA PRO A 120 -7.94 -2.05 -26.85
C PRO A 120 -7.46 -3.48 -27.06
N GLU A 121 -7.41 -3.94 -28.32
CA GLU A 121 -7.01 -5.31 -28.67
C GLU A 121 -5.53 -5.52 -28.40
N LYS A 122 -4.68 -4.55 -28.78
CA LYS A 122 -3.24 -4.59 -28.53
C LYS A 122 -2.91 -4.50 -27.04
N VAL A 123 -3.60 -3.63 -26.28
CA VAL A 123 -3.40 -3.57 -24.83
C VAL A 123 -3.78 -4.90 -24.17
N SER A 124 -4.90 -5.50 -24.58
CA SER A 124 -5.35 -6.80 -24.08
C SER A 124 -4.37 -7.93 -24.43
N SER A 125 -3.86 -7.96 -25.66
CA SER A 125 -2.90 -8.99 -26.09
C SER A 125 -1.57 -8.89 -25.35
N LEU A 126 -1.05 -7.67 -25.12
CA LEU A 126 0.15 -7.43 -24.31
C LEU A 126 -0.05 -7.82 -22.84
N ALA A 127 -1.18 -7.45 -22.24
CA ALA A 127 -1.50 -7.82 -20.87
C ALA A 127 -1.61 -9.35 -20.70
N LYS A 128 -2.23 -10.04 -21.67
CA LYS A 128 -2.31 -11.50 -21.70
C LYS A 128 -0.93 -12.12 -21.84
N TRP A 129 -0.13 -11.66 -22.80
CA TRP A 129 1.23 -12.14 -22.98
C TRP A 129 2.05 -11.97 -21.70
N PHE A 130 2.01 -10.80 -21.05
CA PHE A 130 2.75 -10.59 -19.81
C PHE A 130 2.28 -11.51 -18.68
N ARG A 131 0.97 -11.67 -18.48
CA ARG A 131 0.42 -12.62 -17.48
C ARG A 131 0.93 -14.04 -17.71
N ASP A 132 1.04 -14.47 -18.96
CA ASP A 132 1.41 -15.85 -19.28
C ASP A 132 2.95 -16.03 -19.30
N ASN A 133 3.72 -14.95 -19.42
CA ASN A 133 5.17 -14.98 -19.62
C ASN A 133 6.01 -14.29 -18.52
N PHE A 134 5.41 -13.64 -17.51
CA PHE A 134 6.20 -12.90 -16.51
C PHE A 134 7.21 -13.78 -15.76
N LYS A 135 6.98 -15.10 -15.67
CA LYS A 135 7.90 -16.03 -15.02
C LYS A 135 9.16 -16.34 -15.85
N LEU A 136 9.18 -15.99 -17.15
CA LEU A 136 10.39 -16.12 -17.99
C LEU A 136 11.52 -15.20 -17.49
N ILE A 137 11.17 -14.10 -16.83
CA ILE A 137 12.12 -13.20 -16.19
C ILE A 137 12.35 -13.70 -14.76
N LYS A 138 13.56 -14.21 -14.47
CA LYS A 138 13.91 -14.78 -13.15
C LYS A 138 13.57 -13.87 -11.97
N ARG A 139 13.77 -12.55 -12.12
CA ARG A 139 13.47 -11.56 -11.09
C ARG A 139 11.99 -11.52 -10.71
N THR A 140 11.09 -11.53 -11.69
CA THR A 140 9.64 -11.46 -11.45
C THR A 140 9.09 -12.81 -11.01
N ALA A 141 9.68 -13.93 -11.43
CA ALA A 141 9.40 -15.24 -10.85
C ALA A 141 9.73 -15.26 -9.35
N GLY A 142 10.95 -14.85 -8.97
CA GLY A 142 11.37 -14.77 -7.57
C GLY A 142 10.50 -13.82 -6.73
N LEU A 143 10.13 -12.65 -7.26
CA LEU A 143 9.20 -11.75 -6.56
C LEU A 143 7.81 -12.36 -6.35
N SER A 144 7.34 -13.19 -7.28
CA SER A 144 6.05 -13.87 -7.16
C SER A 144 6.07 -14.95 -6.09
N GLU A 145 7.19 -15.63 -5.93
CA GLU A 145 7.36 -16.73 -4.96
C GLU A 145 7.70 -16.20 -3.57
N ASP A 146 8.64 -15.26 -3.49
CA ASP A 146 9.29 -14.82 -2.26
C ASP A 146 8.97 -13.38 -1.86
N GLY A 147 8.30 -12.60 -2.72
CA GLY A 147 8.11 -11.18 -2.47
C GLY A 147 9.47 -10.48 -2.45
N THR A 148 9.54 -9.25 -1.95
CA THR A 148 10.84 -8.55 -1.89
C THR A 148 11.82 -9.16 -0.88
N ALA A 149 11.32 -9.94 0.09
CA ALA A 149 12.14 -10.66 1.07
C ALA A 149 13.18 -11.60 0.43
N LEU A 150 13.04 -11.97 -0.86
CA LEU A 150 14.04 -12.73 -1.60
C LEU A 150 15.45 -12.11 -1.54
N TYR A 151 15.53 -10.79 -1.40
CA TYR A 151 16.80 -10.07 -1.41
C TYR A 151 17.55 -10.15 -0.10
N LEU A 152 16.89 -10.49 1.02
CA LEU A 152 17.45 -10.35 2.35
C LEU A 152 18.75 -11.15 2.53
N LEU A 153 18.72 -12.46 2.26
CA LEU A 153 19.89 -13.31 2.42
C LEU A 153 20.98 -13.02 1.38
N ALA A 154 20.58 -12.71 0.15
CA ALA A 154 21.52 -12.34 -0.90
C ALA A 154 22.31 -11.07 -0.52
N ILE A 155 21.63 -10.05 0.01
CA ILE A 155 22.26 -8.81 0.47
C ILE A 155 23.11 -9.05 1.72
N ASN A 156 22.67 -9.91 2.63
CA ASN A 156 23.44 -10.28 3.82
C ASN A 156 24.78 -10.94 3.47
N VAL A 157 24.77 -11.93 2.55
CA VAL A 157 25.98 -12.63 2.11
C VAL A 157 26.92 -11.71 1.34
N ALA A 158 26.37 -10.77 0.57
CA ALA A 158 27.14 -9.75 -0.13
C ALA A 158 27.77 -8.70 0.80
N GLY A 159 27.50 -8.75 2.12
CA GLY A 159 27.97 -7.74 3.07
C GLY A 159 27.32 -6.38 2.83
N GLY A 160 26.03 -6.37 2.50
CA GLY A 160 25.26 -5.14 2.24
C GLY A 160 24.06 -4.93 3.16
N LEU A 161 23.81 -5.82 4.13
CA LEU A 161 22.63 -5.73 5.00
C LEU A 161 22.91 -4.74 6.15
N PRO A 162 22.25 -3.57 6.20
CA PRO A 162 22.50 -2.59 7.25
C PRO A 162 22.18 -3.18 8.62
N THR A 163 23.20 -3.30 9.47
CA THR A 163 23.06 -3.93 10.78
C THR A 163 23.56 -2.97 11.85
N ARG A 164 22.76 -2.78 12.91
CA ARG A 164 23.09 -1.89 14.05
C ARG A 164 23.45 -0.47 13.58
N ASN A 165 22.53 0.18 12.86
CA ASN A 165 22.74 1.50 12.26
C ASN A 165 23.98 1.58 11.36
N PHE A 166 24.09 0.65 10.40
CA PHE A 166 25.20 0.55 9.43
C PHE A 166 26.60 0.33 10.02
N GLN A 167 26.73 0.04 11.32
CA GLN A 167 28.02 -0.32 11.94
C GLN A 167 28.53 -1.67 11.45
N GLN A 168 27.62 -2.52 10.98
CA GLN A 168 27.90 -3.83 10.44
C GLN A 168 27.12 -4.03 9.15
N SER A 169 27.62 -4.94 8.33
CA SER A 169 27.15 -5.17 6.96
C SER A 169 26.50 -6.54 6.75
N ALA A 170 26.41 -7.32 7.82
CA ALA A 170 25.70 -8.59 7.88
C ALA A 170 25.08 -8.77 9.27
N PHE A 171 23.92 -9.41 9.31
CA PHE A 171 23.19 -9.74 10.52
C PHE A 171 23.24 -11.25 10.77
N GLU A 172 23.69 -11.64 11.95
CA GLU A 172 23.78 -13.04 12.36
C GLU A 172 22.41 -13.75 12.34
N GLY A 173 21.32 -13.00 12.54
CA GLY A 173 19.95 -13.51 12.57
C GLY A 173 19.21 -13.47 11.23
N ALA A 174 19.87 -13.11 10.12
CA ALA A 174 19.19 -12.87 8.84
C ALA A 174 18.36 -14.07 8.33
N SER A 175 18.77 -15.31 8.62
CA SER A 175 18.02 -16.53 8.26
C SER A 175 16.63 -16.59 8.89
N LYS A 176 16.42 -15.99 10.07
CA LYS A 176 15.12 -15.94 10.75
C LYS A 176 14.16 -14.92 10.13
N LEU A 177 14.66 -14.04 9.28
CA LEU A 177 13.91 -12.99 8.60
C LEU A 177 13.72 -13.31 7.10
N SER A 178 14.25 -14.44 6.61
CA SER A 178 14.24 -14.78 5.19
C SER A 178 12.83 -15.03 4.66
N SER A 179 12.69 -15.05 3.33
CA SER A 179 11.42 -15.39 2.69
C SER A 179 10.96 -16.81 3.06
N GLU A 180 11.87 -17.76 3.23
CA GLU A 180 11.58 -19.12 3.72
C GLU A 180 11.02 -19.08 5.14
N ALA A 181 11.65 -18.33 6.05
CA ALA A 181 11.18 -18.20 7.42
C ALA A 181 9.78 -17.59 7.48
N ILE A 182 9.51 -16.55 6.68
CA ILE A 182 8.18 -15.94 6.56
C ILE A 182 7.15 -16.97 6.05
N LYS A 183 7.48 -17.68 4.96
CA LYS A 183 6.63 -18.71 4.34
C LYS A 183 6.27 -19.83 5.31
N SER A 184 7.23 -20.30 6.13
CA SER A 184 7.05 -21.44 7.02
C SER A 184 6.38 -21.09 8.35
N SER A 185 6.19 -19.81 8.66
CA SER A 185 5.72 -19.37 9.99
C SER A 185 4.46 -18.50 9.94
N ILE A 186 4.53 -17.34 9.28
CA ILE A 186 3.53 -16.27 9.44
C ILE A 186 2.81 -15.93 8.14
N LEU A 187 3.25 -16.44 6.98
CA LEU A 187 2.62 -16.15 5.70
C LEU A 187 1.24 -16.81 5.60
N VAL A 188 0.21 -16.00 5.37
CA VAL A 188 -1.14 -16.49 5.09
C VAL A 188 -1.32 -16.73 3.60
N LYS A 189 -1.01 -15.71 2.80
CA LYS A 189 -1.12 -15.75 1.34
C LYS A 189 -0.34 -14.60 0.71
N ARG A 190 -0.33 -14.58 -0.62
CA ARG A 190 0.15 -13.43 -1.40
C ARG A 190 -0.99 -12.73 -2.13
N ARG A 191 -0.86 -11.41 -2.24
CA ARG A 191 -1.75 -10.53 -3.01
C ARG A 191 -0.97 -9.78 -4.08
N GLY A 192 -1.67 -9.33 -5.11
CA GLY A 192 -1.14 -8.38 -6.09
C GLY A 192 -1.84 -7.04 -6.01
N CYS A 193 -1.13 -6.01 -6.46
CA CYS A 193 -1.75 -4.76 -6.87
C CYS A 193 -2.77 -5.02 -8.00
N TYR A 194 -3.60 -4.03 -8.31
CA TYR A 194 -4.56 -4.13 -9.42
C TYR A 194 -3.90 -4.60 -10.72
N ALA A 195 -4.53 -5.58 -11.38
CA ALA A 195 -4.11 -6.20 -12.63
C ALA A 195 -2.70 -6.84 -12.66
N CYS A 196 -1.97 -6.90 -11.53
CA CYS A 196 -0.60 -7.39 -11.51
C CYS A 196 -0.56 -8.93 -11.39
N PRO A 197 0.03 -9.66 -12.37
CA PRO A 197 0.17 -11.11 -12.30
C PRO A 197 1.29 -11.58 -11.34
N VAL A 198 2.24 -10.70 -11.00
CA VAL A 198 3.40 -11.04 -10.16
C VAL A 198 2.99 -11.35 -8.72
N ARG A 199 2.03 -10.59 -8.16
CA ARG A 199 1.48 -10.82 -6.81
C ARG A 199 2.55 -10.94 -5.71
N CYS A 200 3.47 -9.97 -5.66
CA CYS A 200 4.60 -10.02 -4.73
C CYS A 200 4.25 -9.73 -3.26
N LYS A 201 3.09 -9.11 -2.96
CA LYS A 201 2.76 -8.64 -1.61
C LYS A 201 2.47 -9.80 -0.67
N PRO A 202 3.20 -9.96 0.44
CA PRO A 202 2.79 -10.91 1.48
C PRO A 202 1.62 -10.36 2.30
N GLU A 203 0.76 -11.25 2.78
CA GLU A 203 -0.15 -11.01 3.89
C GLU A 203 0.25 -11.97 5.00
N VAL A 204 0.54 -11.44 6.19
CA VAL A 204 1.02 -12.24 7.33
C VAL A 204 0.05 -12.15 8.50
N ALA A 205 0.01 -13.20 9.31
CA ALA A 205 -0.75 -13.23 10.55
C ALA A 205 0.11 -13.82 11.66
N THR A 206 -0.06 -13.31 12.88
CA THR A 206 0.59 -13.86 14.08
C THR A 206 -0.41 -14.01 15.20
N GLY A 207 -0.11 -14.85 16.19
CA GLY A 207 -0.83 -14.89 17.46
C GLY A 207 -0.23 -13.92 18.49
N GLU A 208 -0.57 -14.17 19.76
CA GLU A 208 0.01 -13.50 20.92
C GLU A 208 1.55 -13.53 20.90
N PRO A 209 2.22 -12.46 21.35
CA PRO A 209 1.66 -11.21 21.89
C PRO A 209 1.33 -10.14 20.83
N TYR A 210 1.63 -10.40 19.56
CA TYR A 210 1.65 -9.36 18.52
C TYR A 210 0.35 -9.27 17.70
N ASN A 211 -0.40 -10.37 17.57
CA ASN A 211 -1.73 -10.42 16.94
C ASN A 211 -1.85 -9.66 15.61
N VAL A 212 -0.91 -9.87 14.68
CA VAL A 212 -0.88 -9.15 13.40
C VAL A 212 -2.06 -9.57 12.53
N ASN A 213 -2.85 -8.59 12.11
CA ASN A 213 -3.97 -8.82 11.19
C ASN A 213 -3.48 -8.76 9.72
N PRO A 214 -3.77 -9.78 8.89
CA PRO A 214 -3.30 -9.85 7.51
C PRO A 214 -3.83 -8.74 6.60
N ILE A 215 -4.88 -7.99 7.00
CA ILE A 215 -5.37 -6.84 6.21
C ILE A 215 -4.31 -5.74 6.03
N TYR A 216 -3.32 -5.67 6.93
CA TYR A 216 -2.23 -4.70 6.86
C TYR A 216 -1.08 -5.16 5.95
N GLY A 217 -1.21 -6.32 5.32
CA GLY A 217 -0.17 -6.89 4.47
C GLY A 217 0.92 -7.58 5.29
N GLY A 218 2.15 -7.48 4.81
CA GLY A 218 3.33 -8.03 5.46
C GLY A 218 4.57 -7.24 5.10
N PRO A 219 5.68 -7.48 5.80
CA PRO A 219 6.88 -6.69 5.62
C PRO A 219 7.49 -6.93 4.24
N GLU A 220 7.94 -5.84 3.61
CA GLU A 220 8.83 -5.88 2.46
C GLU A 220 10.28 -5.97 2.94
N TYR A 221 11.22 -6.23 2.04
CA TYR A 221 12.66 -6.26 2.34
C TYR A 221 13.12 -5.05 3.15
N GLU A 222 12.74 -3.84 2.74
CA GLU A 222 13.15 -2.62 3.45
C GLU A 222 12.62 -2.59 4.89
N THR A 223 11.38 -3.06 5.11
CA THR A 223 10.80 -3.18 6.46
C THR A 223 11.56 -4.21 7.30
N LEU A 224 11.90 -5.37 6.73
CA LEU A 224 12.71 -6.40 7.39
C LEU A 224 14.13 -5.91 7.72
N SER A 225 14.69 -5.02 6.91
CA SER A 225 16.05 -4.51 7.11
C SER A 225 16.14 -3.33 8.08
N SER A 226 15.00 -2.68 8.38
CA SER A 226 14.98 -1.43 9.15
C SER A 226 14.42 -1.56 10.58
N LEU A 227 13.75 -2.66 10.89
CA LEU A 227 13.09 -2.95 12.18
C LEU A 227 13.50 -4.34 12.68
#